data_AF-A0A537S9P0-F1
#
_entry.id   AF-A0A537S9P0-F1
#
_cell.length_a   1.000
_cell.length_b   1.000
_cell.length_c   1.000
_cell.angle_alpha   90.00
_cell.angle_beta   90.00
_cell.angle_gamma   90.00
#
_symmetry.space_group_name_H-M   'P 1'
#
loop_
_entity.id
_entity.type
_entity.pdbx_description
1 polymer ?
#
loop_
_entity_poly.entity_id
_entity_poly.type
_entity_poly.pdbx_seq_one_letter_code
_entity_poly.pdbx_strand_id
1 'polypeptide(L)' 'MTSRQQHPTPTPAPTPTVEEIARVLALHPIFARFDARALHTVAARCRSVAFPAGEKIMQQGEHGDFA' A
#
# COMPACT_ATOMS: atom_id res chain seq x y z
N MET A 1 4.90 39.19 -4.25
CA MET A 1 4.56 38.52 -2.97
C MET A 1 3.76 37.27 -3.28
N THR A 2 4.40 36.12 -3.49
CA THR A 2 3.72 34.84 -3.70
C THR A 2 3.93 33.99 -2.46
N SER A 3 2.90 33.92 -1.62
CA SER A 3 2.86 33.07 -0.43
C SER A 3 3.13 31.62 -0.82
N ARG A 4 4.21 31.06 -0.28
CA ARG A 4 4.39 29.61 -0.19
C ARG A 4 3.30 29.10 0.74
N GLN A 5 2.18 28.64 0.16
CA GLN A 5 1.19 27.86 0.91
C GLN A 5 1.93 26.67 1.52
N GLN A 6 2.11 26.71 2.84
CA GLN A 6 2.62 25.60 3.61
C GLN A 6 1.56 24.49 3.52
N HIS A 7 1.86 23.43 2.78
CA HIS A 7 1.05 22.22 2.80
C HIS A 7 1.07 21.69 4.24
N PRO A 8 -0.08 21.42 4.88
CA PRO A 8 -0.10 20.83 6.21
C PRO A 8 0.68 19.51 6.16
N THR A 9 1.62 19.33 7.07
CA THR A 9 2.41 18.10 7.21
C THR A 9 1.41 16.94 7.35
N PRO A 10 1.36 15.98 6.41
CA PRO A 10 0.40 14.90 6.52
C PRO A 10 0.71 14.12 7.79
N THR A 11 -0.26 14.03 8.69
CA THR A 11 -0.21 13.10 9.82
C THR A 11 0.03 11.70 9.25
N PRO A 12 1.03 10.94 9.73
CA PRO A 12 1.28 9.60 9.21
C PRO A 12 0.01 8.76 9.39
N ALA A 13 -0.51 8.23 8.28
CA ALA A 13 -1.64 7.31 8.32
C ALA A 13 -1.24 6.07 9.15
N PRO A 14 -2.17 5.49 9.92
CA PRO A 14 -1.86 4.27 10.67
C PRO A 14 -1.44 3.16 9.70
N THR A 15 -0.36 2.46 10.04
CA THR A 15 0.08 1.28 9.30
C THR A 15 -1.01 0.22 9.40
N PRO A 16 -1.51 -0.34 8.26
CA PRO A 16 -2.54 -1.37 8.29
C PRO A 16 -2.04 -2.62 9.00
N THR A 17 -2.93 -3.28 9.75
CA THR A 17 -2.60 -4.54 10.41
C THR A 17 -2.53 -5.69 9.40
N VAL A 18 -1.88 -6.79 9.79
CA VAL A 18 -1.81 -8.00 8.96
C VAL A 18 -3.21 -8.55 8.67
N GLU A 19 -4.12 -8.48 9.64
CA GLU A 19 -5.51 -8.91 9.50
C GLU A 19 -6.30 -8.01 8.54
N GLU A 20 -6.04 -6.70 8.54
CA GLU A 20 -6.63 -5.78 7.57
C GLU A 20 -6.16 -6.09 6.15
N ILE A 21 -4.86 -6.29 5.96
CA ILE A 21 -4.29 -6.67 4.67
C ILE A 21 -4.87 -8.01 4.22
N ALA A 22 -4.89 -9.03 5.09
CA ALA A 22 -5.43 -10.36 4.74
C ALA A 22 -6.91 -10.30 4.32
N ARG A 23 -7.72 -9.46 4.98
CA ARG A 23 -9.13 -9.23 4.60
C ARG A 23 -9.25 -8.62 3.21
N VAL A 24 -8.38 -7.65 2.86
CA VAL A 24 -8.38 -7.05 1.52
C VAL A 24 -7.92 -8.06 0.46
N LEU A 25 -6.87 -8.85 0.75
CA LEU A 25 -6.38 -9.88 -0.16
C LEU A 25 -7.48 -10.91 -0.49
N ALA A 26 -8.28 -11.31 0.50
CA ALA A 26 -9.38 -12.26 0.33
C ALA A 26 -10.45 -11.81 -0.68
N LEU A 27 -10.58 -10.51 -0.94
CA LEU A 27 -11.56 -9.96 -1.87
C LEU A 27 -11.12 -10.09 -3.34
N HIS A 28 -9.83 -10.28 -3.61
CA HIS A 28 -9.30 -10.25 -4.97
C HIS A 28 -9.20 -11.67 -5.56
N PRO A 29 -9.70 -11.92 -6.80
CA PRO A 29 -9.76 -13.26 -7.40
C PRO A 29 -8.41 -14.00 -7.49
N ILE A 30 -7.30 -13.27 -7.61
CA ILE A 30 -5.94 -13.85 -7.61
C ILE A 30 -5.68 -14.68 -6.34
N PHE A 31 -6.24 -14.27 -5.20
CA PHE A 31 -6.08 -14.97 -3.93
C PHE A 31 -7.26 -15.89 -3.58
N ALA A 32 -8.25 -16.05 -4.45
CA ALA A 32 -9.47 -16.81 -4.15
C ALA A 32 -9.25 -18.29 -3.79
N ARG A 33 -8.08 -18.84 -4.16
CA ARG A 33 -7.69 -20.23 -3.85
C ARG A 33 -6.95 -20.39 -2.53
N PHE A 34 -6.64 -19.29 -1.84
CA PHE A 34 -5.82 -19.29 -0.63
C PHE A 34 -6.74 -19.41 0.58
N ASP A 35 -6.39 -20.32 1.50
CA ASP A 35 -7.06 -20.37 2.79
C ASP A 35 -6.64 -19.21 3.70
N ALA A 36 -7.31 -19.05 4.84
CA ALA A 36 -7.05 -17.97 5.78
C ALA A 36 -5.59 -17.94 6.28
N ARG A 37 -4.95 -19.11 6.44
CA ARG A 37 -3.56 -19.20 6.90
C ARG A 37 -2.58 -18.75 5.81
N ALA A 38 -2.84 -19.13 4.56
CA ALA A 38 -2.07 -18.71 3.40
C ALA A 38 -2.21 -17.19 3.18
N LEU A 39 -3.42 -16.64 3.28
CA LEU A 39 -3.67 -15.21 3.19
C LEU A 39 -2.93 -14.43 4.29
N HIS A 40 -2.98 -14.91 5.54
CA HIS A 40 -2.23 -14.29 6.65
C HIS A 40 -0.72 -14.31 6.41
N THR A 41 -0.21 -15.41 5.82
CA THR A 41 1.21 -15.54 5.49
C THR A 41 1.64 -14.56 4.40
N VAL A 42 0.81 -14.35 3.37
CA VAL A 42 1.07 -13.34 2.33
C VAL A 42 0.99 -11.94 2.91
N ALA A 43 -0.05 -11.65 3.70
CA ALA A 43 -0.25 -10.35 4.34
C ALA A 43 0.93 -9.96 5.25
N ALA A 44 1.50 -10.92 5.98
CA ALA A 44 2.68 -10.69 6.82
C ALA A 44 3.96 -10.33 6.03
N ARG A 45 3.99 -10.58 4.72
CA ARG A 45 5.11 -10.21 3.84
C ARG A 45 4.93 -8.83 3.21
N CYS A 46 3.74 -8.26 3.25
CA CYS A 46 3.47 -6.93 2.73
C CYS A 46 4.19 -5.87 3.55
N ARG A 47 4.63 -4.81 2.87
CA ARG A 47 5.30 -3.66 3.51
C ARG A 47 4.54 -2.39 3.17
N SER A 48 4.40 -1.53 4.16
CA SER A 48 3.89 -0.17 3.95
C SER A 48 5.06 0.74 3.58
N VAL A 49 4.89 1.52 2.52
CA VAL A 49 5.85 2.52 2.08
C VAL A 49 5.11 3.85 1.97
N ALA A 50 5.69 4.91 2.52
CA ALA A 50 5.12 6.24 2.49
C ALA A 50 5.84 7.10 1.44
N PHE A 51 5.08 7.90 0.71
CA PHE A 51 5.59 8.79 -0.33
C PHE A 51 5.14 10.23 -0.05
N PRO A 52 6.01 11.24 -0.27
CA PRO A 52 5.61 12.63 -0.19
C PRO A 52 4.49 12.99 -1.17
N ALA A 53 3.76 14.05 -0.86
CA ALA A 53 2.76 14.58 -1.79
C ALA A 53 3.42 15.06 -3.09
N GLY A 54 2.87 14.63 -4.23
CA GLY A 54 3.42 14.94 -5.56
C GLY A 54 4.49 13.98 -6.06
N GLU A 55 4.90 12.99 -5.25
CA GLU A 55 5.83 11.95 -5.67
C GLU A 55 5.21 11.03 -6.73
N LYS A 56 5.98 10.70 -7.77
CA LYS A 56 5.57 9.73 -8.80
C LYS A 56 5.94 8.32 -8.33
N ILE A 57 4.93 7.51 -7.99
CA ILE A 57 5.13 6.15 -7.44
C ILE A 57 5.46 5.12 -8.54
N MET A 58 4.80 5.19 -9.69
CA MET A 58 5.03 4.30 -10.84
C MET A 58 4.85 5.10 -12.15
N GLN A 59 5.55 4.69 -13.22
CA GLN A 59 5.37 5.25 -14.55
C GLN A 59 4.86 4.19 -15.55
N GLN A 60 3.97 4.61 -16.44
CA GLN A 60 3.52 3.75 -17.53
C GLN A 60 4.71 3.34 -18.41
N GLY A 61 4.77 2.04 -18.72
CA GLY A 61 5.84 1.46 -19.52
C GLY A 61 7.08 1.08 -18.72
N GLU A 62 7.18 1.46 -17.44
CA GLU A 62 8.17 0.88 -16.54
C GLU A 62 7.79 -0.57 -16.20
N HIS A 63 8.82 -1.40 -16.05
CA HIS A 63 8.64 -2.76 -15.58
C HIS A 63 8.30 -2.75 -14.09
N GLY A 64 7.27 -3.50 -13.70
CA GLY A 64 6.87 -3.61 -12.30
C GLY A 64 7.61 -4.74 -11.60
N ASP A 65 8.49 -4.41 -10.67
CA ASP A 65 9.19 -5.39 -9.81
C ASP A 65 8.56 -5.53 -8.40
N PHE A 66 7.48 -4.79 -8.13
CA PHE A 66 6.81 -4.79 -6.82
C PHE A 66 5.88 -6.01 -6.68
N ALA A 67 6.44 -7.21 -6.60
CA ALA A 67 5.75 -8.45 -6.28
C ALA A 67 6.56 -9.34 -5.31
#